data_AF-A0A7S2KJN2-F1
#
_entry.id   AF-A0A7S2KJN2-F1
#
_cell.length_a   1.000
_cell.length_b   1.000
_cell.length_c   1.000
_cell.angle_alpha   90.00
_cell.angle_beta   90.00
_cell.angle_gamma   90.00
#
_symmetry.space_group_name_H-M   'P 1'
#
loop_
_entity.id
_entity.type
_entity.pdbx_description
1 polymer ?
#
loop_
_entity_poly.entity_id
_entity_poly.type
_entity_poly.pdbx_seq_one_letter_code
_entity_poly.pdbx_strand_id
1 'polypeptide(L)'
;QPSWLVKAKTARVKMMSALGGDNKLSAQVDYNTDGRSTSYELGYSRQLEEGKEVSATFKPDSSELDVEYVDSKFESGATWAAKASVDTSDAGNLLDATKLTLKRSWSW
;
A
#
# COMPACT_ATOMS: atom_id res chain seq x y z
N GLN A 1 0.08 -26.67 -32.65
CA GLN A 1 0.70 -25.33 -32.63
C GLN A 1 1.41 -25.15 -31.30
N PRO A 2 2.72 -24.91 -31.24
CA PRO A 2 3.37 -24.62 -29.98
C PRO A 2 3.22 -23.12 -29.68
N SER A 3 2.46 -22.76 -28.64
CA SER A 3 2.44 -21.39 -28.10
C SER A 3 3.53 -21.27 -27.04
N TRP A 4 4.44 -20.32 -27.22
CA TRP A 4 5.55 -20.11 -26.30
C TRP A 4 5.02 -19.22 -25.17
N LEU A 5 5.04 -19.73 -23.94
CA LEU A 5 4.83 -18.93 -22.72
C LEU A 5 6.06 -18.03 -22.54
N VAL A 6 6.05 -16.86 -23.18
CA VAL A 6 7.09 -15.85 -22.97
C VAL A 6 6.90 -15.29 -21.56
N LYS A 7 7.90 -15.49 -20.71
CA LYS A 7 7.93 -15.01 -19.33
C LYS A 7 8.02 -13.49 -19.35
N ALA A 8 6.89 -12.82 -19.10
CA ALA A 8 6.85 -11.36 -19.01
C ALA A 8 7.92 -10.86 -18.05
N LYS A 9 8.83 -10.01 -18.55
CA LYS A 9 9.87 -9.38 -17.72
C LYS A 9 9.34 -8.04 -17.22
N THR A 10 9.15 -7.94 -15.91
CA THR A 10 8.81 -6.68 -15.24
C THR A 10 10.08 -6.11 -14.62
N ALA A 11 10.39 -4.85 -14.93
CA ALA A 11 11.43 -4.10 -14.23
C ALA A 11 10.78 -3.22 -13.16
N ARG A 12 11.17 -3.42 -11.89
CA ARG A 12 10.69 -2.66 -10.73
C ARG A 12 11.76 -1.71 -10.25
N VAL A 13 11.43 -0.42 -10.16
CA VAL A 13 12.25 0.59 -9.49
C VAL A 13 11.52 1.02 -8.23
N LYS A 14 12.16 0.88 -7.07
CA LYS A 14 11.63 1.34 -5.78
C LYS A 14 12.59 2.36 -5.17
N MET A 15 12.09 3.57 -4.94
CA MET A 15 12.80 4.62 -4.23
C MET A 15 12.18 4.78 -2.84
N MET A 16 13.03 4.92 -1.82
CA MET A 16 12.62 5.18 -0.45
C MET A 16 13.44 6.35 0.08
N SER A 17 12.77 7.30 0.72
CA SER A 17 13.38 8.49 1.32
C SER A 17 12.91 8.62 2.77
N ALA A 18 13.85 8.92 3.67
CA ALA A 18 13.53 9.31 5.03
C ALA A 18 13.33 10.83 5.05
N LEU A 19 12.17 11.29 5.52
CA LEU A 19 11.85 12.72 5.58
C LEU A 19 12.29 13.38 6.91
N GLY A 20 13.00 12.63 7.76
CA GLY A 20 13.38 13.04 9.11
C GLY A 20 12.41 12.54 10.17
N GLY A 21 12.94 12.24 11.36
CA GLY A 21 12.23 11.48 12.39
C GLY A 21 11.81 10.10 11.87
N ASP A 22 10.62 9.67 12.27
CA ASP A 22 10.07 8.35 11.95
C ASP A 22 9.22 8.31 10.67
N ASN A 23 9.38 9.31 9.79
CA ASN A 23 8.60 9.45 8.56
C ASN A 23 9.37 8.92 7.34
N LYS A 24 8.69 8.12 6.51
CA LYS A 24 9.22 7.52 5.29
C LYS A 24 8.30 7.83 4.11
N LEU A 25 8.91 8.14 2.97
CA LEU A 25 8.25 8.26 1.68
C LEU A 25 8.81 7.21 0.74
N SER A 26 7.95 6.63 -0.08
CA SER A 26 8.32 5.64 -1.08
C SER A 26 7.59 5.90 -2.39
N ALA A 27 8.28 5.62 -3.48
CA ALA A 27 7.73 5.61 -4.82
C ALA A 27 8.18 4.32 -5.50
N GLN A 28 7.23 3.60 -6.10
CA GLN A 28 7.50 2.41 -6.87
C GLN A 28 6.96 2.60 -8.28
N VAL A 29 7.76 2.18 -9.26
CA VAL A 29 7.36 2.14 -10.67
C VAL A 29 7.68 0.76 -11.22
N ASP A 30 6.66 0.11 -11.77
CA ASP A 30 6.78 -1.19 -12.42
C ASP A 30 6.57 -1.03 -13.93
N TYR A 31 7.57 -1.42 -14.72
CA TYR A 31 7.55 -1.36 -16.17
C TYR A 31 7.47 -2.77 -16.74
N ASN A 32 6.43 -3.06 -17.53
CA ASN A 32 6.36 -4.29 -18.31
C ASN A 32 7.04 -4.11 -19.67
N THR A 33 8.10 -4.87 -19.93
CA THR A 33 8.90 -4.74 -21.16
C THR A 33 8.16 -5.22 -22.40
N ASP A 34 7.13 -6.04 -22.22
CA ASP A 34 6.44 -6.73 -23.33
C ASP A 34 5.13 -6.03 -23.73
N GLY A 35 4.66 -5.06 -22.93
CA GLY A 35 3.30 -4.52 -23.05
C GLY A 35 3.12 -3.04 -22.70
N ARG A 36 4.19 -2.22 -22.69
CA ARG A 36 4.20 -0.75 -22.43
C ARG A 36 3.44 -0.26 -21.18
N SER A 37 2.82 -1.14 -20.39
CA SER A 37 2.10 -0.76 -19.18
C SER A 37 3.12 -0.39 -18.12
N THR A 38 2.94 0.79 -17.56
CA THR A 38 3.69 1.27 -16.40
C THR A 38 2.69 1.41 -15.26
N SER A 39 3.00 0.87 -14.08
CA SER A 39 2.21 1.13 -12.88
C SER A 39 2.99 1.90 -11.85
N TYR A 40 2.29 2.79 -11.15
CA TYR A 40 2.85 3.68 -10.16
C TYR A 40 2.25 3.40 -8.78
N GLU A 41 3.08 3.48 -7.75
CA GLU A 41 2.62 3.42 -6.36
C GLU A 41 3.39 4.45 -5.54
N LEU A 42 2.67 5.26 -4.77
CA LEU A 42 3.23 6.23 -3.84
C LEU A 42 2.86 5.80 -2.43
N GLY A 43 3.86 5.53 -1.59
CA GLY A 43 3.67 5.14 -0.21
C GLY A 43 4.21 6.19 0.75
N TYR A 44 3.45 6.54 1.77
CA TYR A 44 3.90 7.29 2.93
C TYR A 44 3.72 6.42 4.16
N SER A 45 4.71 6.36 5.05
CA SER A 45 4.50 5.76 6.36
C SER A 45 5.14 6.59 7.46
N ARG A 46 4.53 6.51 8.63
CA ARG A 46 4.96 7.19 9.83
C ARG A 46 4.80 6.25 10.99
N GLN A 47 5.90 6.01 11.68
CA GLN A 47 5.83 5.41 13.00
C GLN A 47 5.45 6.51 14.01
N LEU A 48 4.39 6.24 14.78
CA LEU A 48 3.82 7.20 15.74
C LEU A 48 4.50 7.02 17.10
N GLU A 49 4.46 5.78 17.58
CA GLU A 49 5.05 5.33 18.85
C GLU A 49 5.58 3.91 18.64
N GLU A 50 6.26 3.36 19.64
CA GLU A 50 6.71 1.97 19.58
C GLU A 50 5.50 1.02 19.44
N GLY A 51 5.47 0.26 18.35
CA GLY A 51 4.37 -0.67 18.04
C GLY A 51 3.12 -0.03 17.42
N LYS A 52 3.16 1.25 17.05
CA LYS A 52 2.07 1.93 16.33
C LYS A 52 2.58 2.59 15.05
N GLU A 53 1.97 2.25 13.92
CA GLU A 53 2.33 2.78 12.61
C GLU A 53 1.08 3.19 11.83
N VAL A 54 1.18 4.30 11.09
CA VAL A 54 0.22 4.67 10.05
C VAL A 54 0.93 4.66 8.71
N SER A 55 0.31 4.04 7.71
CA SER A 55 0.76 4.10 6.33
C SER A 55 -0.39 4.51 5.39
N ALA A 56 -0.03 5.16 4.30
CA ALA A 56 -0.92 5.51 3.21
C ALA A 56 -0.26 5.09 1.89
N THR A 57 -0.98 4.40 1.03
CA THR A 57 -0.51 3.94 -0.27
C THR A 57 -1.50 4.38 -1.35
N PHE A 58 -1.04 5.19 -2.29
CA PHE A 58 -1.82 5.64 -3.43
C PHE A 58 -1.39 4.92 -4.70
N LYS A 59 -2.36 4.31 -5.38
CA LYS A 59 -2.19 3.59 -6.65
C LYS A 59 -3.01 4.33 -7.73
N PRO A 60 -2.38 5.21 -8.52
CA PRO A 60 -3.08 6.01 -9.52
C PRO A 60 -3.79 5.17 -10.58
N ASP A 61 -3.20 4.03 -10.97
CA ASP A 61 -3.73 3.20 -12.06
C ASP A 61 -5.08 2.55 -11.71
N SER A 62 -5.32 2.31 -10.43
CA SER A 62 -6.59 1.78 -9.92
C SER A 62 -7.43 2.84 -9.22
N SER A 63 -7.01 4.11 -9.24
CA SER A 63 -7.64 5.20 -8.47
C SER A 63 -7.90 4.80 -7.01
N GLU A 64 -6.92 4.16 -6.36
CA GLU A 64 -7.11 3.60 -5.02
C GLU A 64 -6.17 4.27 -4.02
N LEU A 65 -6.72 4.73 -2.89
CA LEU A 65 -5.99 5.15 -1.72
C LEU A 65 -6.24 4.16 -0.57
N ASP A 66 -5.19 3.49 -0.15
CA ASP A 66 -5.18 2.63 1.03
C ASP A 66 -4.58 3.42 2.20
N VAL A 67 -5.27 3.46 3.34
CA VAL A 67 -4.73 3.95 4.62
C VAL A 67 -4.80 2.82 5.63
N GLU A 68 -3.67 2.50 6.25
CA GLU A 68 -3.58 1.43 7.25
C GLU A 68 -2.99 1.95 8.56
N TYR A 69 -3.63 1.59 9.67
CA TYR A 69 -3.14 1.76 11.02
C TYR A 69 -2.85 0.40 11.63
N VAL A 70 -1.63 0.22 12.15
CA VAL A 70 -1.19 -1.00 12.83
C VAL A 70 -0.86 -0.69 14.28
N ASP A 71 -1.38 -1.50 15.20
CA ASP A 71 -1.15 -1.40 16.64
C ASP A 71 -0.85 -2.78 17.24
N SER A 72 0.38 -2.95 17.72
CA SER A 72 0.83 -4.16 18.42
C SER A 72 0.86 -4.01 19.95
N LYS A 73 0.35 -2.89 20.48
CA LYS A 73 0.32 -2.58 21.91
C LYS A 73 -1.10 -2.58 22.48
N PHE A 74 -2.12 -2.50 21.62
CA PHE A 74 -3.53 -2.53 22.00
C PHE A 74 -3.92 -3.79 22.79
N GLU A 75 -3.34 -4.94 22.42
CA GLU A 75 -3.59 -6.21 23.07
C GLU A 75 -2.30 -7.02 23.21
N SER A 76 -2.06 -7.61 24.39
CA SER A 76 -0.88 -8.44 24.62
C SER A 76 -0.91 -9.70 23.74
N GLY A 77 0.18 -9.92 22.98
CA GLY A 77 0.33 -11.08 22.10
C GLY A 77 -0.38 -10.95 20.75
N ALA A 78 -1.11 -9.84 20.50
CA ALA A 78 -1.81 -9.62 19.25
C ALA A 78 -1.41 -8.30 18.58
N THR A 79 -1.44 -8.30 17.25
CA THR A 79 -1.33 -7.11 16.41
C THR A 79 -2.66 -6.85 15.72
N TRP A 80 -3.13 -5.62 15.81
CA TRP A 80 -4.34 -5.13 15.16
C TRP A 80 -3.97 -4.27 13.97
N ALA A 81 -4.65 -4.45 12.84
CA ALA A 81 -4.50 -3.65 11.64
C ALA A 81 -5.87 -3.20 11.15
N ALA A 82 -6.10 -1.89 11.12
CA ALA A 82 -7.29 -1.27 10.56
C ALA A 82 -6.93 -0.63 9.23
N LYS A 83 -7.56 -1.07 8.15
CA LYS A 83 -7.32 -0.59 6.79
C LYS A 83 -8.58 0.04 6.21
N ALA A 84 -8.44 1.23 5.63
CA ALA A 84 -9.45 1.88 4.80
C ALA A 84 -8.94 1.89 3.35
N SER A 85 -9.73 1.35 2.42
CA SER A 85 -9.47 1.41 0.98
C SER A 85 -10.52 2.31 0.34
N VAL A 86 -10.07 3.40 -0.26
CA VAL A 86 -10.91 4.44 -0.84
C VAL A 86 -10.71 4.47 -2.35
N ASP A 87 -11.81 4.38 -3.09
CA ASP A 87 -11.80 4.65 -4.52
C ASP A 87 -11.85 6.17 -4.75
N THR A 88 -10.80 6.72 -5.37
CA THR A 88 -10.62 8.15 -5.61
C THR A 88 -11.14 8.61 -6.97
N SER A 89 -11.80 7.73 -7.73
CA SER A 89 -12.33 8.08 -9.06
C SER A 89 -13.56 8.99 -8.99
N ASP A 90 -14.33 8.96 -7.89
CA ASP A 90 -15.48 9.83 -7.65
C ASP A 90 -15.32 10.62 -6.34
N ALA A 91 -14.92 11.89 -6.48
CA ALA A 91 -14.70 12.80 -5.36
C ALA A 91 -16.00 13.14 -4.58
N GLY A 92 -17.19 12.91 -5.17
CA GLY A 92 -18.47 13.20 -4.53
C GLY A 92 -18.90 12.18 -3.49
N ASN A 93 -18.31 10.98 -3.50
CA ASN A 93 -18.75 9.86 -2.66
C ASN A 93 -17.60 9.03 -2.02
N LEU A 94 -16.47 9.68 -1.75
CA LEU A 94 -15.28 9.03 -1.19
C LEU A 94 -15.58 8.21 0.07
N LEU A 95 -16.49 8.70 0.93
CA LEU A 95 -16.79 8.05 2.21
C LEU A 95 -17.73 6.84 2.08
N ASP A 96 -18.76 6.86 1.21
CA ASP A 96 -19.65 5.69 1.09
C ASP A 96 -19.00 4.55 0.28
N ALA A 97 -18.06 4.88 -0.61
CA ALA A 97 -17.29 3.89 -1.37
C ALA A 97 -16.13 3.27 -0.56
N THR A 98 -15.85 3.78 0.65
CA THR A 98 -14.73 3.32 1.47
C THR A 98 -14.98 1.90 1.99
N LYS A 99 -14.03 0.99 1.73
CA LYS A 99 -14.01 -0.35 2.30
C LYS A 99 -13.13 -0.36 3.54
N LEU A 100 -13.71 -0.71 4.68
CA LEU A 100 -13.00 -0.88 5.94
C LEU A 100 -12.72 -2.36 6.20
N THR A 101 -11.48 -2.67 6.53
CA THR A 101 -11.04 -4.00 6.96
C THR A 101 -10.38 -3.89 8.32
N LEU A 102 -10.79 -4.73 9.26
CA LEU A 102 -10.13 -4.86 10.55
C LEU A 102 -9.57 -6.28 10.67
N LYS A 103 -8.27 -6.38 10.91
CA LYS A 103 -7.56 -7.65 11.07
C LYS A 103 -6.90 -7.70 12.44
N ARG A 104 -6.96 -8.87 13.06
CA ARG A 104 -6.22 -9.23 14.26
C ARG A 104 -5.30 -10.40 13.93
N SER A 105 -4.08 -10.41 14.45
CA SER A 105 -3.10 -11.48 14.21
C SER A 105 -2.29 -11.76 15.46
N TRP A 106 -1.99 -13.02 15.73
CA TRP A 106 -1.28 -13.46 16.93
C TRP A 106 0.18 -13.76 16.62
N SER A 107 1.06 -13.37 17.53
CA SER A 107 2.46 -13.79 17.55
C SER A 107 2.57 -14.99 18.49
N TRP A 108 2.42 -16.20 17.95
CA TRP A 108 2.58 -17.44 18.70
C TRP A 108 4.06 -17.75 18.99
#